data_AF-A0A1H5PU73-F1
#
_entry.id   AF-A0A1H5PU73-F1
#
_cell.length_a   1.000
_cell.length_b   1.000
_cell.length_c   1.000
_cell.angle_alpha   90.00
_cell.angle_beta   90.00
_cell.angle_gamma   90.00
#
_symmetry.space_group_name_H-M   'P 1'
#
loop_
_entity.id
_entity.type
_entity.pdbx_description
1 polymer ?
#
loop_
_entity_poly.entity_id
_entity_poly.type
_entity_poly.pdbx_seq_one_letter_code
_entity_poly.pdbx_strand_id
1 'polypeptide(L)'
;MSTIRRLVIASLAAASAVALTACDSEQIGAAVVIDGDRFTVDDLQNEVEHAEKLEGFDVQAAGGMPAFQRTVLTRHIQHEIFLRLAADEDLQVSEADIDDAIEEISAQAPGGDIDAALAQAGYTEKAFRAGVADQLIAQAYADETGADNAGLTQTLADLSDQLNVEVNPRYGAWGDDLAVSADTGSISESAS
;
A
#
# COMPACT_ATOMS: atom_id res chain seq x y z
N MET A 1 40.56 -74.72 23.30
CA MET A 1 39.89 -73.69 24.14
C MET A 1 39.42 -72.59 23.18
N SER A 2 38.19 -72.66 22.64
CA SER A 2 36.95 -72.00 23.12
C SER A 2 37.17 -70.51 23.41
N THR A 3 36.45 -69.52 22.86
CA THR A 3 34.99 -69.44 22.64
C THR A 3 34.64 -68.20 21.79
N ILE A 4 33.51 -68.30 21.09
CA ILE A 4 32.71 -67.26 20.40
C ILE A 4 32.14 -66.23 21.40
N ARG A 5 32.05 -64.92 21.09
CA ARG A 5 30.89 -64.06 21.48
C ARG A 5 30.75 -62.71 20.73
N ARG A 6 29.47 -62.32 20.63
CA ARG A 6 28.74 -61.30 19.84
C ARG A 6 28.79 -59.86 20.40
N LEU A 7 28.37 -58.87 19.57
CA LEU A 7 27.46 -57.70 19.81
C LEU A 7 27.91 -56.49 18.94
N VAL A 8 27.26 -56.15 17.82
CA VAL A 8 26.08 -55.24 17.64
C VAL A 8 26.14 -53.95 18.45
N ILE A 9 26.40 -52.81 17.79
CA ILE A 9 25.70 -51.53 18.00
C ILE A 9 25.62 -50.81 16.63
N ALA A 10 24.39 -50.61 16.16
CA ALA A 10 24.06 -49.78 15.02
C ALA A 10 23.97 -48.32 15.47
N SER A 11 24.64 -47.41 14.75
CA SER A 11 24.56 -45.97 14.98
C SER A 11 23.70 -45.35 13.88
N LEU A 12 22.39 -45.34 14.10
CA LEU A 12 21.42 -44.61 13.28
C LEU A 12 21.49 -43.14 13.69
N ALA A 13 22.34 -42.35 13.03
CA ALA A 13 22.37 -40.90 13.22
C ALA A 13 21.18 -40.30 12.45
N ALA A 14 20.09 -40.03 13.16
CA ALA A 14 19.00 -39.21 12.67
C ALA A 14 19.54 -37.78 12.47
N ALA A 15 19.77 -37.40 11.21
CA ALA A 15 19.95 -36.00 10.84
C ALA A 15 18.57 -35.33 10.92
N SER A 16 18.28 -34.74 12.06
CA SER A 16 17.18 -33.81 12.23
C SER A 16 17.51 -32.57 11.39
N ALA A 17 17.04 -32.53 10.15
CA ALA A 17 16.91 -31.29 9.41
C ALA A 17 15.84 -30.48 10.15
N VAL A 18 16.29 -29.60 11.04
CA VAL A 18 15.45 -28.55 11.60
C VAL A 18 15.09 -27.66 10.42
N ALA A 19 13.92 -27.89 9.83
CA ALA A 19 13.28 -26.91 8.98
C ALA A 19 13.04 -25.70 9.88
N LEU A 20 13.96 -24.73 9.80
CA LEU A 20 13.75 -23.41 10.33
C LEU A 20 12.43 -22.94 9.75
N THR A 21 11.47 -22.73 10.65
CA THR A 21 10.27 -21.97 10.41
C THR A 21 10.71 -20.64 9.81
N ALA A 22 10.65 -20.50 8.49
CA ALA A 22 10.56 -19.22 7.81
C ALA A 22 9.19 -18.63 8.16
N CYS A 23 8.99 -18.32 9.43
CA CYS A 23 7.94 -17.40 9.87
C CYS A 23 8.48 -16.02 9.55
N ASP A 24 8.23 -15.61 8.32
CA ASP A 24 7.97 -14.23 7.92
C ASP A 24 8.76 -13.17 8.69
N SER A 25 10.06 -13.15 8.48
CA SER A 25 10.90 -12.04 8.95
C SER A 25 10.67 -10.77 8.13
N GLU A 26 9.96 -10.88 7.01
CA GLU A 26 9.81 -9.81 6.02
C GLU A 26 8.75 -8.80 6.43
N GLN A 27 7.69 -9.21 7.15
CA GLN A 27 6.70 -8.28 7.72
C GLN A 27 7.08 -7.69 9.09
N ILE A 28 8.21 -8.08 9.71
CA ILE A 28 8.58 -7.55 11.04
C ILE A 28 8.82 -6.03 10.95
N GLY A 29 7.89 -5.26 11.51
CA GLY A 29 7.93 -3.79 11.50
C GLY A 29 7.41 -3.14 10.21
N ALA A 30 6.92 -3.92 9.24
CA ALA A 30 6.25 -3.39 8.05
C ALA A 30 4.78 -3.07 8.36
N ALA A 31 4.27 -1.98 7.77
CA ALA A 31 2.85 -1.68 7.69
C ALA A 31 2.25 -2.24 6.40
N VAL A 32 3.01 -2.18 5.30
CA VAL A 32 2.74 -2.91 4.05
C VAL A 32 4.06 -3.29 3.37
N VAL A 33 4.07 -4.41 2.67
CA VAL A 33 5.13 -4.82 1.74
C VAL A 33 4.56 -4.84 0.32
N ILE A 34 5.28 -4.27 -0.65
CA ILE A 34 4.88 -4.18 -2.06
C ILE A 34 6.10 -4.63 -2.87
N ASP A 35 5.99 -5.76 -3.56
CA ASP A 35 7.07 -6.41 -4.33
C ASP A 35 8.39 -6.58 -3.54
N GLY A 36 8.26 -6.88 -2.24
CA GLY A 36 9.41 -7.01 -1.32
C GLY A 36 9.93 -5.70 -0.73
N ASP A 37 9.50 -4.54 -1.24
CA ASP A 37 9.80 -3.24 -0.67
C ASP A 37 8.87 -2.94 0.52
N ARG A 38 9.45 -2.42 1.59
CA ARG A 38 8.76 -2.23 2.87
C ARG A 38 8.41 -0.76 3.10
N PHE A 39 7.12 -0.52 3.35
CA PHE A 39 6.66 0.69 4.04
C PHE A 39 6.46 0.36 5.52
N THR A 40 7.27 0.95 6.40
CA THR A 40 7.34 0.53 7.79
C THR A 40 6.18 1.09 8.62
N VAL A 41 6.00 0.51 9.81
CA VAL A 41 5.13 1.08 10.84
C VAL A 41 5.55 2.51 11.18
N ASP A 42 6.84 2.77 11.30
CA ASP A 42 7.33 4.11 11.62
C ASP A 42 7.04 5.10 10.48
N ASP A 43 7.15 4.68 9.22
CA ASP A 43 6.77 5.51 8.06
C ASP A 43 5.28 5.87 8.10
N LEU A 44 4.41 4.90 8.34
CA LEU A 44 2.98 5.15 8.49
C LEU A 44 2.67 6.10 9.66
N GLN A 45 3.31 5.89 10.82
CA GLN A 45 3.13 6.76 11.96
C GLN A 45 3.58 8.19 11.66
N ASN A 46 4.70 8.36 10.96
CA ASN A 46 5.19 9.67 10.55
C ASN A 46 4.18 10.37 9.64
N GLU A 47 3.65 9.71 8.60
CA GLU A 47 2.65 10.32 7.70
C GLU A 47 1.38 10.73 8.45
N VAL A 48 0.90 9.89 9.37
CA VAL A 48 -0.25 10.20 10.22
C VAL A 48 0.02 11.39 11.13
N GLU A 49 1.17 11.43 11.81
CA GLU A 49 1.55 12.52 12.70
C GLU A 49 1.70 13.86 11.97
N HIS A 50 2.11 13.86 10.69
CA HIS A 50 2.15 15.08 9.89
C HIS A 50 0.74 15.57 9.56
N ALA A 51 -0.18 14.67 9.22
CA ALA A 51 -1.57 15.03 8.98
C ALA A 51 -2.26 15.55 10.25
N GLU A 52 -1.97 14.96 11.43
CA GLU A 52 -2.51 15.41 12.72
C GLU A 52 -2.07 16.83 13.10
N LYS A 53 -0.98 17.34 12.54
CA LYS A 53 -0.47 18.70 12.78
C LYS A 53 -1.12 19.75 11.86
N LEU A 54 -1.90 19.34 10.87
CA LEU A 54 -2.57 20.25 9.95
C LEU A 54 -3.68 21.01 10.69
N GLU A 55 -3.74 22.33 10.47
CA GLU A 55 -4.76 23.17 11.08
C GLU A 55 -6.15 22.80 10.53
N GLY A 56 -7.08 22.43 11.41
CA GLY A 56 -8.44 22.06 11.03
C GLY A 56 -8.64 20.58 10.69
N PHE A 57 -7.60 19.75 10.75
CA PHE A 57 -7.77 18.30 10.69
C PHE A 57 -8.42 17.76 11.97
N ASP A 58 -9.43 16.91 11.81
CA ASP A 58 -10.08 16.18 12.90
C ASP A 58 -10.10 14.68 12.59
N VAL A 59 -9.25 13.94 13.30
CA VAL A 59 -9.14 12.48 13.14
C VAL A 59 -10.46 11.76 13.46
N GLN A 60 -11.32 12.31 14.32
CA GLN A 60 -12.62 11.70 14.62
C GLN A 60 -13.58 11.88 13.43
N ALA A 61 -13.57 13.04 12.78
CA ALA A 61 -14.30 13.27 11.54
C ALA A 61 -13.79 12.36 10.40
N ALA A 62 -12.50 12.00 10.41
CA ALA A 62 -11.90 11.01 9.52
C ALA A 62 -12.21 9.54 9.88
N GLY A 63 -13.15 9.27 10.81
CA GLY A 63 -13.54 7.91 11.20
C GLY A 63 -12.68 7.31 12.32
N GLY A 64 -11.85 8.12 12.97
CA GLY A 64 -10.94 7.72 14.05
C GLY A 64 -9.60 7.21 13.55
N MET A 65 -8.62 7.16 14.47
CA MET A 65 -7.23 6.82 14.15
C MET A 65 -7.04 5.53 13.35
N PRO A 66 -7.71 4.39 13.67
CA PRO A 66 -7.55 3.17 12.88
C PRO A 66 -8.07 3.31 11.45
N ALA A 67 -9.15 4.07 11.23
CA ALA A 67 -9.67 4.31 9.88
C ALA A 67 -8.72 5.21 9.09
N PHE A 68 -8.21 6.26 9.73
CA PHE A 68 -7.27 7.17 9.09
C PHE A 68 -5.94 6.49 8.72
N GLN A 69 -5.40 5.62 9.58
CA GLN A 69 -4.22 4.81 9.25
C GLN A 69 -4.44 3.95 8.00
N ARG A 70 -5.62 3.32 7.85
CA ARG A 70 -5.98 2.60 6.62
C ARG A 70 -6.07 3.52 5.43
N THR A 71 -6.65 4.70 5.57
CA THR A 71 -6.69 5.70 4.49
C THR A 71 -5.28 6.08 4.01
N VAL A 72 -4.34 6.31 4.93
CA VAL A 72 -2.94 6.62 4.58
C VAL A 72 -2.28 5.43 3.87
N LEU A 73 -2.47 4.21 4.37
CA LEU A 73 -1.98 3.01 3.69
C LEU A 73 -2.58 2.83 2.29
N THR A 74 -3.90 3.00 2.14
CA THR A 74 -4.57 2.92 0.84
C THR A 74 -3.95 3.90 -0.15
N ARG A 75 -3.79 5.17 0.25
CA ARG A 75 -3.17 6.19 -0.62
C ARG A 75 -1.74 5.82 -1.00
N HIS A 76 -0.94 5.33 -0.05
CA HIS A 76 0.43 4.91 -0.33
C HIS A 76 0.48 3.73 -1.31
N ILE A 77 -0.31 2.68 -1.09
CA ILE A 77 -0.33 1.50 -1.97
C ILE A 77 -0.80 1.89 -3.37
N GLN A 78 -1.88 2.68 -3.48
CA GLN A 78 -2.37 3.18 -4.77
C GLN A 78 -1.28 3.95 -5.51
N HIS A 79 -0.58 4.85 -4.82
CA HIS A 79 0.51 5.62 -5.41
C HIS A 79 1.61 4.71 -5.98
N GLU A 80 2.05 3.69 -5.23
CA GLU A 80 3.05 2.73 -5.72
C GLU A 80 2.55 1.94 -6.96
N ILE A 81 1.27 1.58 -7.01
CA ILE A 81 0.67 0.93 -8.18
C ILE A 81 0.66 1.88 -9.39
N PHE A 82 0.34 3.16 -9.19
CA PHE A 82 0.40 4.15 -10.27
C PHE A 82 1.82 4.39 -10.76
N LEU A 83 2.81 4.47 -9.86
CA LEU A 83 4.21 4.55 -10.25
C LEU A 83 4.66 3.32 -11.04
N ARG A 84 4.18 2.13 -10.66
CA ARG A 84 4.43 0.90 -11.43
C ARG A 84 3.80 0.96 -12.82
N LEU A 85 2.55 1.42 -12.93
CA LEU A 85 1.87 1.63 -14.21
C LEU A 85 2.66 2.58 -15.11
N ALA A 86 3.08 3.73 -14.56
CA ALA A 86 3.87 4.70 -15.31
C ALA A 86 5.20 4.10 -15.81
N ALA A 87 5.86 3.29 -14.98
CA ALA A 87 7.10 2.62 -15.36
C ALA A 87 6.90 1.52 -16.43
N ASP A 88 5.81 0.75 -16.37
CA ASP A 88 5.51 -0.31 -17.36
C ASP A 88 5.12 0.25 -18.73
N GLU A 89 4.43 1.39 -18.74
CA GLU A 89 3.92 2.04 -19.95
C GLU A 89 4.84 3.18 -20.45
N ASP A 90 6.01 3.39 -19.82
CA ASP A 90 6.97 4.48 -20.14
C ASP A 90 6.35 5.89 -20.08
N LEU A 91 5.36 6.07 -19.20
CA LEU A 91 4.67 7.34 -18.97
C LEU A 91 5.53 8.24 -18.09
N GLN A 92 5.71 9.49 -18.53
CA GLN A 92 6.52 10.48 -17.83
C GLN A 92 5.62 11.57 -17.25
N VAL A 93 5.65 11.71 -15.93
CA VAL A 93 5.08 12.84 -15.19
C VAL A 93 6.22 13.54 -14.46
N SER A 94 6.44 14.81 -14.78
CA SER A 94 7.49 15.61 -14.15
C SER A 94 6.96 16.41 -12.96
N GLU A 95 7.86 16.86 -12.09
CA GLU A 95 7.50 17.80 -11.01
C GLU A 95 6.87 19.09 -11.53
N ALA A 96 7.28 19.55 -12.72
CA ALA A 96 6.69 20.73 -13.35
C ALA A 96 5.23 20.48 -13.76
N ASP A 97 4.91 19.28 -14.28
CA ASP A 97 3.53 18.92 -14.62
C ASP A 97 2.65 18.87 -13.36
N ILE A 98 3.20 18.37 -12.24
CA ILE A 98 2.51 18.35 -10.94
C ILE A 98 2.28 19.77 -10.42
N ASP A 99 3.28 20.65 -10.49
CA ASP A 99 3.16 22.05 -10.09
C ASP A 99 2.11 22.80 -10.92
N ASP A 100 2.15 22.65 -12.24
CA ASP A 100 1.20 23.27 -13.16
C ASP A 100 -0.23 22.78 -12.86
N ALA A 101 -0.42 21.47 -12.66
CA ALA A 101 -1.71 20.90 -12.30
C ALA A 101 -2.23 21.41 -10.95
N ILE A 102 -1.35 21.57 -9.95
CA ILE A 102 -1.72 22.14 -8.64
C ILE A 102 -2.12 23.61 -8.78
N GLU A 103 -1.41 24.39 -9.60
CA GLU A 103 -1.80 25.78 -9.90
C GLU A 103 -3.19 25.83 -10.54
N GLU A 104 -3.48 24.95 -11.50
CA GLU A 104 -4.79 24.86 -12.16
C GLU A 104 -5.92 24.45 -11.18
N ILE A 105 -5.66 23.50 -10.28
CA ILE A 105 -6.60 23.11 -9.22
C ILE A 105 -6.84 24.31 -8.27
N SER A 106 -5.77 24.99 -7.88
CA SER A 106 -5.83 26.12 -6.95
C SER A 106 -6.60 27.29 -7.55
N ALA A 107 -6.41 27.59 -8.84
CA ALA A 107 -7.11 28.65 -9.55
C ALA A 107 -8.64 28.48 -9.58
N GLN A 108 -9.14 27.26 -9.38
CA GLN A 108 -10.58 26.97 -9.30
C GLN A 108 -11.16 27.25 -7.90
N ALA A 109 -10.32 27.35 -6.87
CA ALA A 109 -10.74 27.66 -5.52
C ALA A 109 -10.91 29.18 -5.31
N PRO A 110 -11.87 29.61 -4.46
CA PRO A 110 -12.01 31.02 -4.10
C PRO A 110 -10.71 31.59 -3.52
N GLY A 111 -10.09 32.52 -4.25
CA GLY A 111 -8.86 33.18 -3.80
C GLY A 111 -7.57 32.37 -4.01
N GLY A 112 -7.63 31.21 -4.70
CA GLY A 112 -6.45 30.41 -4.98
C GLY A 112 -5.95 29.54 -3.82
N ASP A 113 -6.67 29.52 -2.69
CA ASP A 113 -6.26 28.81 -1.48
C ASP A 113 -7.07 27.51 -1.31
N ILE A 114 -6.36 26.39 -1.29
CA ILE A 114 -6.91 25.04 -1.08
C ILE A 114 -6.46 24.42 0.26
N ASP A 115 -5.59 25.09 1.02
CA ASP A 115 -4.89 24.53 2.17
C ASP A 115 -5.88 24.03 3.24
N ALA A 116 -6.88 24.86 3.55
CA ALA A 116 -7.91 24.51 4.53
C ALA A 116 -8.72 23.28 4.09
N ALA A 117 -8.99 23.10 2.80
CA ALA A 117 -9.73 21.94 2.29
C ALA A 117 -8.88 20.67 2.35
N LEU A 118 -7.60 20.77 1.96
CA LEU A 118 -6.64 19.67 2.04
C LEU A 118 -6.42 19.23 3.49
N ALA A 119 -6.23 20.19 4.40
CA ALA A 119 -6.07 19.92 5.83
C ALA A 119 -7.27 19.18 6.42
N GLN A 120 -8.50 19.64 6.14
CA GLN A 120 -9.72 18.97 6.58
C GLN A 120 -9.84 17.54 6.03
N ALA A 121 -9.34 17.29 4.82
CA ALA A 121 -9.31 15.96 4.19
C ALA A 121 -8.09 15.11 4.61
N GLY A 122 -7.24 15.62 5.51
CA GLY A 122 -6.04 14.94 6.00
C GLY A 122 -4.99 14.73 4.90
N TYR A 123 -4.90 15.65 3.94
CA TYR A 123 -3.82 15.66 2.94
C TYR A 123 -2.69 16.58 3.41
N THR A 124 -1.52 15.99 3.62
CA THR A 124 -0.27 16.75 3.65
C THR A 124 0.07 17.22 2.24
N GLU A 125 0.95 18.22 2.09
CA GLU A 125 1.44 18.65 0.78
C GLU A 125 2.00 17.46 -0.02
N LYS A 126 2.82 16.62 0.61
CA LYS A 126 3.36 15.39 0.01
C LYS A 126 2.26 14.46 -0.49
N ALA A 127 1.26 14.16 0.34
CA ALA A 127 0.18 13.26 -0.03
C ALA A 127 -0.71 13.85 -1.14
N PHE A 128 -0.91 15.16 -1.15
CA PHE A 128 -1.66 15.84 -2.21
C PHE A 128 -0.90 15.78 -3.54
N ARG A 129 0.41 16.08 -3.54
CA ARG A 129 1.26 15.99 -4.74
C ARG A 129 1.29 14.57 -5.31
N ALA A 130 1.38 13.54 -4.46
CA ALA A 130 1.29 12.15 -4.89
C ALA A 130 -0.04 11.85 -5.58
N GLY A 131 -1.17 12.28 -5.01
CA GLY A 131 -2.49 12.11 -5.65
C GLY A 131 -2.64 12.87 -6.97
N VAL A 132 -2.01 14.04 -7.11
CA VAL A 132 -1.97 14.77 -8.39
C VAL A 132 -1.12 14.01 -9.41
N ALA A 133 0.03 13.46 -9.01
CA ALA A 133 0.85 12.62 -9.86
C ALA A 133 0.06 11.39 -10.37
N ASP A 134 -0.67 10.70 -9.49
CA ASP A 134 -1.53 9.56 -9.83
C ASP A 134 -2.59 9.95 -10.87
N GLN A 135 -3.21 11.12 -10.70
CA GLN A 135 -4.19 11.64 -11.65
C GLN A 135 -3.55 11.96 -13.02
N LEU A 136 -2.33 12.50 -13.05
CA LEU A 136 -1.60 12.76 -14.30
C LEU A 136 -1.19 11.46 -15.00
N ILE A 137 -0.74 10.45 -14.25
CA ILE A 137 -0.44 9.11 -14.78
C ILE A 137 -1.70 8.49 -15.38
N ALA A 138 -2.84 8.54 -14.67
CA ALA A 138 -4.11 8.04 -15.14
C ALA A 138 -4.55 8.69 -16.47
N GLN A 139 -4.38 10.02 -16.58
CA GLN A 139 -4.69 10.77 -17.80
C GLN A 139 -3.77 10.37 -18.95
N ALA A 140 -2.45 10.33 -18.72
CA ALA A 140 -1.48 9.94 -19.73
C ALA A 140 -1.74 8.51 -20.25
N TYR A 141 -2.06 7.58 -19.34
CA TYR A 141 -2.43 6.22 -19.71
C TYR A 141 -3.70 6.18 -20.58
N ALA A 142 -4.74 6.92 -20.21
CA ALA A 142 -5.97 6.99 -20.98
C ALA A 142 -5.76 7.61 -22.36
N ASP A 143 -4.91 8.64 -22.46
CA ASP A 143 -4.59 9.30 -23.73
C ASP A 143 -3.79 8.38 -24.69
N GLU A 144 -2.88 7.57 -24.17
CA GLU A 144 -2.06 6.66 -24.97
C GLU A 144 -2.83 5.40 -25.40
N THR A 145 -3.63 4.82 -24.50
CA THR A 145 -4.29 3.52 -24.72
C THR A 145 -5.73 3.66 -25.20
N GLY A 146 -6.38 4.80 -24.96
CA GLY A 146 -7.82 4.98 -25.12
C GLY A 146 -8.66 4.26 -24.05
N ALA A 147 -8.05 3.82 -22.94
CA ALA A 147 -8.75 3.18 -21.84
C ALA A 147 -9.78 4.11 -21.19
N ASP A 148 -10.95 3.56 -20.86
CA ASP A 148 -11.90 4.24 -19.98
C ASP A 148 -11.60 3.94 -18.50
N ASN A 149 -12.38 4.52 -17.59
CA ASN A 149 -12.19 4.33 -16.15
C ASN A 149 -12.30 2.86 -15.70
N ALA A 150 -13.09 2.04 -16.39
CA ALA A 150 -13.22 0.63 -16.06
C ALA A 150 -11.97 -0.13 -16.51
N GLY A 151 -11.45 0.19 -17.70
CA GLY A 151 -10.18 -0.33 -18.19
C GLY A 151 -9.01 0.01 -17.28
N LEU A 152 -8.87 1.29 -16.88
CA LEU A 152 -7.83 1.71 -15.94
C LEU A 152 -7.93 0.98 -14.60
N THR A 153 -9.13 0.93 -14.00
CA THR A 153 -9.34 0.21 -12.73
C THR A 153 -8.92 -1.25 -12.84
N GLN A 154 -9.26 -1.94 -13.95
CA GLN A 154 -8.85 -3.32 -14.16
C GLN A 154 -7.33 -3.45 -14.29
N THR A 155 -6.67 -2.56 -15.04
CA THR A 155 -5.21 -2.55 -15.16
C THR A 155 -4.53 -2.36 -13.81
N LEU A 156 -5.02 -1.45 -12.97
CA LEU A 156 -4.47 -1.21 -11.63
C LEU A 156 -4.68 -2.42 -10.71
N ALA A 157 -5.83 -3.10 -10.79
CA ALA A 157 -6.08 -4.34 -10.06
C ALA A 157 -5.11 -5.45 -10.50
N ASP A 158 -4.93 -5.64 -11.81
CA ASP A 158 -4.00 -6.65 -12.35
C ASP A 158 -2.54 -6.34 -11.94
N LEU A 159 -2.14 -5.06 -11.90
CA LEU A 159 -0.82 -4.65 -11.40
C LEU A 159 -0.69 -4.90 -9.90
N SER A 160 -1.73 -4.60 -9.13
CA SER A 160 -1.74 -4.87 -7.70
C SER A 160 -1.52 -6.35 -7.38
N ASP A 161 -2.12 -7.25 -8.15
CA ASP A 161 -1.92 -8.70 -8.01
C ASP A 161 -0.48 -9.10 -8.31
N GLN A 162 0.14 -8.48 -9.31
CA GLN A 162 1.53 -8.73 -9.69
C GLN A 162 2.53 -8.22 -8.64
N LEU A 163 2.20 -7.12 -7.96
CA LEU A 163 3.05 -6.49 -6.94
C LEU A 163 3.02 -7.21 -5.59
N ASN A 164 2.23 -8.28 -5.41
CA ASN A 164 2.15 -9.04 -4.16
C ASN A 164 1.98 -8.13 -2.93
N VAL A 165 0.95 -7.27 -2.94
CA VAL A 165 0.70 -6.33 -1.84
C VAL A 165 0.34 -7.08 -0.55
N GLU A 166 1.19 -6.98 0.47
CA GLU A 166 1.00 -7.62 1.77
C GLU A 166 0.85 -6.56 2.88
N VAL A 167 -0.41 -6.29 3.26
CA VAL A 167 -0.72 -5.38 4.36
C VAL A 167 -0.57 -6.11 5.70
N ASN A 168 0.04 -5.44 6.69
CA ASN A 168 0.13 -5.99 8.03
C ASN A 168 -1.29 -6.23 8.61
N PRO A 169 -1.62 -7.45 9.07
CA PRO A 169 -2.98 -7.81 9.52
C PRO A 169 -3.54 -6.92 10.63
N ARG A 170 -2.68 -6.22 11.38
CA ARG A 170 -3.13 -5.26 12.39
C ARG A 170 -3.90 -4.07 11.81
N TYR A 171 -3.64 -3.74 10.55
CA TYR A 171 -4.27 -2.62 9.85
C TYR A 171 -5.42 -3.07 8.97
N GLY A 172 -5.39 -4.30 8.48
CA GLY A 172 -6.44 -4.85 7.63
C GLY A 172 -5.90 -5.72 6.52
N ALA A 173 -6.68 -5.83 5.46
CA ALA A 173 -6.33 -6.52 4.23
C ALA A 173 -6.49 -5.58 3.04
N TRP A 174 -5.62 -5.75 2.04
CA TRP A 174 -5.78 -5.13 0.73
C TRP A 174 -6.82 -5.90 -0.09
N GLY A 175 -7.77 -5.19 -0.70
CA GLY A 175 -8.86 -5.80 -1.48
C GLY A 175 -8.88 -5.37 -2.95
N ASP A 176 -9.68 -6.08 -3.75
CA ASP A 176 -9.88 -5.85 -5.18
C ASP A 176 -10.49 -4.46 -5.50
N ASP A 177 -11.05 -3.78 -4.49
CA ASP A 177 -11.51 -2.40 -4.56
C ASP A 177 -10.37 -1.38 -4.44
N LEU A 178 -9.12 -1.85 -4.48
CA LEU A 178 -7.89 -1.07 -4.34
C LEU A 178 -7.86 -0.26 -3.04
N ALA A 179 -8.30 -0.88 -1.95
CA ALA A 179 -8.31 -0.26 -0.63
C ALA A 179 -7.91 -1.21 0.49
N VAL A 180 -7.33 -0.65 1.55
CA VAL A 180 -7.18 -1.34 2.83
C VAL A 180 -8.49 -1.31 3.59
N SER A 181 -9.10 -2.47 3.76
CA SER A 181 -10.31 -2.65 4.56
C SER A 181 -9.96 -3.28 5.91
N ALA A 182 -10.75 -2.98 6.94
CA ALA A 182 -10.61 -3.70 8.20
C ALA A 182 -10.89 -5.18 7.93
N ASP A 183 -10.02 -6.07 8.43
CA ASP A 183 -10.19 -7.52 8.28
C ASP A 183 -11.39 -7.98 9.15
N THR A 184 -12.59 -7.73 8.64
CA THR A 184 -13.82 -8.36 9.11
C THR A 184 -14.04 -9.55 8.19
N GLY A 185 -13.18 -10.57 8.35
CA GLY A 185 -13.02 -11.68 7.42
C GLY A 185 -14.26 -11.96 6.57
N SER A 186 -14.13 -11.75 5.25
CA SER A 186 -15.12 -12.04 4.22
C SER A 186 -16.57 -12.12 4.74
N ILE A 187 -17.22 -10.96 4.89
CA ILE A 187 -18.69 -10.91 4.83
C ILE A 187 -19.16 -11.00 3.37
N SER A 188 -18.59 -11.92 2.59
CA SER A 188 -19.17 -12.42 1.35
C SER A 188 -19.88 -13.75 1.65
N GLU A 189 -20.89 -13.71 2.52
CA GLU A 189 -21.98 -14.70 2.56
C GLU A 189 -23.09 -14.19 3.49
N SER A 190 -23.78 -13.11 3.12
CA SER A 190 -25.15 -12.86 3.61
C SER A 190 -25.91 -11.88 2.70
N ALA A 191 -26.49 -12.40 1.62
CA ALA A 191 -27.82 -11.97 1.17
C ALA A 191 -28.37 -13.00 0.17
N SER A 192 -29.64 -13.31 0.39
CA SER A 192 -30.43 -14.45 -0.11
C SER A 192 -30.66 -14.54 -1.61
#